data_AF-A0A515KNE9-F1
#
_entry.id   AF-A0A515KNE9-F1
#
_cell.length_a   1.000
_cell.length_b   1.000
_cell.length_c   1.000
_cell.angle_alpha   90.00
_cell.angle_beta   90.00
_cell.angle_gamma   90.00
#
_symmetry.space_group_name_H-M   'P 1'
#
loop_
_entity.id
_entity.type
_entity.pdbx_description
1 polymer ?
#
loop_
_entity_poly.entity_id
_entity_poly.type
_entity_poly.pdbx_seq_one_letter_code
_entity_poly.pdbx_strand_id
1 'polypeptide(L)'
;MPTKYKAQLNHSPYKWDDELKSQLQAISYAVVKASGLEQQLLESPDGIIDGLDEHELIFRIDGILSFAAAVRIDSDTAAANKVIATLNAVERTPSLIRSNTIESEAFSMLQQHYQRGYEVPGTYATDFEHPEFVRTISLSAIQQAARLAIGTLEGEAQNGRPSDPLLADVGGRLAELFLYYNPNIARTSRMSSRSGELVQVEDGPFLNFVCVVLGPLNRYLSSHPAKPRPLIPAQVVRAYLEHRHDRGAS
;
A
#
# COMPACT_ATOMS: atom_id res chain seq x y z
N MET A 1 9.40 13.78 38.14
CA MET A 1 10.49 13.16 37.35
C MET A 1 10.19 11.67 37.19
N PRO A 2 10.51 10.99 36.07
CA PRO A 2 11.15 11.49 34.85
C PRO A 2 10.17 11.58 33.66
N THR A 3 10.29 12.69 32.93
CA THR A 3 9.68 13.01 31.64
C THR A 3 10.62 12.55 30.53
N LYS A 4 10.31 11.44 29.84
CA LYS A 4 10.95 10.97 28.58
C LYS A 4 9.93 10.02 27.92
N TYR A 5 9.26 10.24 26.80
CA TYR A 5 9.59 10.91 25.55
C TYR A 5 8.30 11.54 24.99
N LYS A 6 8.27 12.86 24.79
CA LYS A 6 7.36 13.46 23.78
C LYS A 6 8.10 13.32 22.46
N ALA A 7 7.71 12.35 21.64
CA ALA A 7 8.21 12.25 20.28
C ALA A 7 7.76 13.51 19.52
N GLN A 8 8.72 14.26 18.99
CA GLN A 8 8.43 15.34 18.06
C GLN A 8 8.05 14.67 16.74
N LEU A 9 6.74 14.60 16.46
CA LEU A 9 6.14 14.13 15.21
C LEU A 9 6.37 15.16 14.08
N ASN A 10 7.64 15.49 13.83
CA ASN A 10 8.05 16.17 12.60
C ASN A 10 8.42 15.09 11.59
N HIS A 11 7.43 14.34 11.11
CA HIS A 11 7.62 13.57 9.88
C HIS A 11 7.62 14.59 8.75
N SER A 12 8.81 15.04 8.35
CA SER A 12 8.97 15.50 6.98
C SER A 12 8.54 14.32 6.09
N PRO A 13 7.73 14.52 5.04
CA PRO A 13 7.47 13.45 4.07
C PRO A 13 8.82 12.86 3.72
N TYR A 14 8.98 11.55 3.92
CA TYR A 14 10.26 10.90 3.72
C TYR A 14 10.74 11.27 2.32
N LYS A 15 11.79 12.09 2.27
CA LYS A 15 12.35 12.51 0.99
C LYS A 15 13.01 11.28 0.43
N TRP A 16 12.40 10.77 -0.64
CA TRP A 16 13.07 9.87 -1.55
C TRP A 16 14.52 10.30 -1.70
N ASP A 17 15.43 9.40 -1.38
CA ASP A 17 16.78 9.54 -1.87
C ASP A 17 16.75 9.49 -3.40
N ASP A 18 17.53 10.35 -4.05
CA ASP A 18 17.75 10.34 -5.49
C ASP A 18 18.18 8.95 -5.98
N GLU A 19 18.81 8.16 -5.11
CA GLU A 19 19.18 6.77 -5.37
C GLU A 19 17.97 5.87 -5.64
N LEU A 20 16.89 5.96 -4.85
CA LEU A 20 15.70 5.13 -5.05
C LEU A 20 14.92 5.57 -6.30
N LYS A 21 14.85 6.88 -6.57
CA LYS A 21 14.22 7.42 -7.80
C LYS A 21 14.95 6.93 -9.04
N SER A 22 16.28 7.00 -8.99
CA SER A 22 17.14 6.50 -10.07
C SER A 22 16.95 5.00 -10.29
N GLN A 23 16.79 4.21 -9.24
CA GLN A 23 16.51 2.78 -9.36
C GLN A 23 15.13 2.47 -9.96
N LEU A 24 14.10 3.26 -9.64
CA LEU A 24 12.77 3.11 -10.24
C LEU A 24 12.80 3.52 -11.73
N GLN A 25 13.43 4.64 -12.05
CA GLN A 25 13.62 5.08 -13.45
C GLN A 25 14.40 4.05 -14.27
N ALA A 26 15.44 3.44 -13.69
CA ALA A 26 16.23 2.41 -14.36
C ALA A 26 15.42 1.14 -14.70
N ILE A 27 14.26 0.94 -14.07
CA ILE A 27 13.37 -0.19 -14.35
C ILE A 27 12.05 0.24 -15.02
N SER A 28 11.91 1.51 -15.46
CA SER A 28 10.62 2.02 -15.98
C SER A 28 10.08 1.17 -17.13
N TYR A 29 10.95 0.78 -18.07
CA TYR A 29 10.57 -0.11 -19.17
C TYR A 29 10.04 -1.47 -18.67
N ALA A 30 10.69 -2.06 -17.67
CA ALA A 30 10.24 -3.33 -17.10
C ALA A 30 8.89 -3.18 -16.38
N VAL A 31 8.65 -2.03 -15.73
CA VAL A 31 7.38 -1.70 -15.08
C VAL A 31 6.27 -1.54 -16.11
N VAL A 32 6.50 -0.78 -17.18
CA VAL A 32 5.54 -0.57 -18.29
C VAL A 32 5.18 -1.89 -18.98
N LYS A 33 6.17 -2.76 -19.19
CA LYS A 33 5.94 -4.08 -19.74
C LYS A 33 5.14 -4.98 -18.80
N ALA A 34 5.51 -4.99 -17.52
CA ALA A 34 4.86 -5.84 -16.53
C ALA A 34 3.45 -5.35 -16.16
N SER A 35 3.16 -4.06 -16.33
CA SER A 35 1.82 -3.49 -16.09
C SER A 35 0.83 -3.82 -17.19
N GLY A 36 1.29 -4.19 -18.40
CA GLY A 36 0.42 -4.39 -19.56
C GLY A 36 0.22 -3.13 -20.43
N LEU A 37 0.78 -1.98 -20.03
CA LEU A 37 0.71 -0.73 -20.79
C LEU A 37 1.36 -0.86 -22.18
N GLU A 38 2.49 -1.57 -22.30
CA GLU A 38 3.15 -1.84 -23.59
C GLU A 38 2.18 -2.55 -24.57
N GLN A 39 1.37 -3.47 -24.06
CA GLN A 39 0.43 -4.22 -24.89
C GLN A 39 -0.75 -3.35 -25.35
N GLN A 40 -1.29 -2.49 -24.48
CA GLN A 40 -2.31 -1.52 -24.87
C GLN A 40 -1.80 -0.50 -25.90
N LEU A 41 -0.56 -0.03 -25.75
CA LEU A 41 0.08 0.86 -26.72
C LEU A 41 0.18 0.24 -28.12
N LEU A 42 0.45 -1.06 -28.20
CA LEU A 42 0.50 -1.80 -29.46
C LEU A 42 -0.88 -2.04 -30.07
N GLU A 43 -1.91 -2.17 -29.24
CA GLU A 43 -3.30 -2.43 -29.64
C GLU A 43 -4.09 -1.15 -30.01
N SER A 44 -3.56 0.04 -29.67
CA SER A 44 -4.12 1.36 -30.01
C SER A 44 -3.24 2.14 -31.01
N PRO A 45 -3.40 1.91 -32.34
CA PRO A 45 -2.55 2.50 -33.38
C PRO A 45 -2.57 4.04 -33.45
N ASP A 46 -3.61 4.66 -32.90
CA ASP A 46 -3.80 6.12 -32.91
C ASP A 46 -3.06 6.82 -31.75
N GLY A 47 -2.41 6.05 -30.86
CA GLY A 47 -1.67 6.56 -29.69
C GLY A 47 -2.57 7.12 -28.58
N ILE A 48 -3.89 7.08 -28.75
CA ILE A 48 -4.87 7.45 -27.72
C ILE A 48 -5.12 6.22 -26.87
N ILE A 49 -4.56 6.22 -25.66
CA ILE A 49 -4.85 5.23 -24.62
C ILE A 49 -5.87 5.87 -23.69
N ASP A 50 -7.00 5.19 -23.45
CA ASP A 50 -7.81 5.50 -22.28
C ASP A 50 -7.05 4.98 -21.05
N GLY A 51 -6.17 5.81 -20.48
CA GLY A 51 -5.49 5.49 -19.23
C GLY A 51 -4.29 6.33 -18.86
N LEU A 52 -3.60 5.93 -17.78
CA LEU A 52 -2.40 6.62 -17.31
C LEU A 52 -1.27 6.41 -18.34
N ASP A 53 -0.55 7.48 -18.68
CA ASP A 53 0.67 7.37 -19.49
C ASP A 53 1.84 6.80 -18.65
N GLU A 54 2.98 6.54 -19.30
CA GLU A 54 4.16 6.01 -18.60
C GLU A 54 4.60 6.92 -17.44
N HIS A 55 4.57 8.24 -17.64
CA HIS A 55 5.02 9.18 -16.62
C HIS A 55 4.12 9.15 -15.39
N GLU A 56 2.80 9.15 -15.59
CA GLU A 56 1.82 9.08 -14.51
C GLU A 56 1.84 7.72 -13.80
N LEU A 57 2.00 6.61 -14.54
CA LEU A 57 2.16 5.27 -13.94
C LEU A 57 3.39 5.22 -13.03
N ILE A 58 4.54 5.70 -13.50
CA ILE A 58 5.78 5.73 -12.73
C ILE A 58 5.65 6.69 -11.54
N PHE A 59 5.00 7.85 -11.71
CA PHE A 59 4.74 8.80 -10.63
C PHE A 59 3.87 8.20 -9.51
N ARG A 60 2.82 7.45 -9.85
CA ARG A 60 1.98 6.78 -8.84
C ARG A 60 2.73 5.65 -8.13
N ILE A 61 3.53 4.88 -8.87
CA ILE A 61 4.39 3.85 -8.27
C ILE A 61 5.42 4.49 -7.33
N ASP A 62 6.02 5.61 -7.71
CA ASP A 62 6.86 6.42 -6.83
C ASP A 62 6.06 6.77 -5.55
N GLY A 63 4.87 7.36 -5.66
CA GLY A 63 4.00 7.62 -4.50
C GLY A 63 3.86 6.42 -3.54
N ILE A 64 3.49 5.26 -4.07
CA ILE A 64 3.28 4.01 -3.31
C ILE A 64 4.58 3.52 -2.64
N LEU A 65 5.71 3.53 -3.36
CA LEU A 65 6.99 3.06 -2.81
C LEU A 65 7.54 4.02 -1.75
N SER A 66 7.36 5.34 -1.88
CA SER A 66 7.70 6.32 -0.83
C SER A 66 7.01 5.96 0.46
N PHE A 67 5.71 5.75 0.31
CA PHE A 67 4.83 5.52 1.42
C PHE A 67 5.24 4.25 2.15
N ALA A 68 5.45 3.16 1.41
CA ALA A 68 5.93 1.92 1.96
C ALA A 68 7.32 2.02 2.61
N ALA A 69 8.24 2.79 2.03
CA ALA A 69 9.56 3.04 2.62
C ALA A 69 9.45 3.81 3.94
N ALA A 70 8.67 4.90 3.95
CA ALA A 70 8.43 5.71 5.14
C ALA A 70 7.85 4.85 6.26
N VAL A 71 6.79 4.08 5.96
CA VAL A 71 6.18 3.16 6.92
C VAL A 71 7.20 2.12 7.39
N ARG A 72 8.01 1.50 6.52
CA ARG A 72 8.97 0.47 6.97
C ARG A 72 10.12 1.01 7.81
N ILE A 73 10.58 2.21 7.51
CA ILE A 73 11.66 2.86 8.27
C ILE A 73 11.13 3.39 9.60
N ASP A 74 9.89 3.91 9.63
CA ASP A 74 9.25 4.44 10.84
C ASP A 74 8.60 3.34 11.70
N SER A 75 8.07 2.24 11.13
CA SER A 75 7.35 1.17 11.84
C SER A 75 8.24 0.33 12.76
N ASP A 76 9.54 0.24 12.50
CA ASP A 76 10.50 -0.31 13.47
C ASP A 76 10.63 0.59 14.73
N THR A 77 9.86 1.70 14.82
CA THR A 77 9.81 2.61 15.98
C THR A 77 8.43 2.74 16.66
N ALA A 78 7.34 2.17 16.11
CA ALA A 78 5.99 2.32 16.67
C ALA A 78 5.27 0.98 16.97
N ALA A 79 5.03 0.70 18.25
CA ALA A 79 4.25 -0.46 18.70
C ALA A 79 2.77 -0.36 18.29
N ALA A 80 2.11 -1.47 17.97
CA ALA A 80 0.68 -1.54 17.55
C ALA A 80 -0.29 -0.77 18.47
N ASN A 81 0.00 -0.69 19.77
CA ASN A 81 -0.77 0.10 20.73
C ASN A 81 -0.81 1.61 20.40
N LYS A 82 0.24 2.13 19.75
CA LYS A 82 0.28 3.52 19.28
C LYS A 82 -0.66 3.74 18.09
N VAL A 83 -0.68 2.81 17.13
CA VAL A 83 -1.58 2.87 15.97
C VAL A 83 -3.05 2.90 16.42
N ILE A 84 -3.42 2.01 17.35
CA ILE A 84 -4.77 1.98 17.94
C ILE A 84 -5.07 3.28 18.71
N ALA A 85 -4.11 3.82 19.46
CA ALA A 85 -4.30 5.09 20.18
C ALA A 85 -4.56 6.26 19.22
N THR A 86 -3.84 6.32 18.10
CA THR A 86 -4.05 7.34 17.06
C THR A 86 -5.39 7.17 16.36
N LEU A 87 -5.77 5.95 16.00
CA LEU A 87 -7.09 5.69 15.41
C LEU A 87 -8.22 6.08 16.38
N ASN A 88 -8.07 5.80 17.68
CA ASN A 88 -9.02 6.26 18.71
C ASN A 88 -9.09 7.80 18.79
N ALA A 89 -7.96 8.49 18.61
CA ALA A 89 -7.94 9.95 18.56
C ALA A 89 -8.67 10.47 17.31
N VAL A 90 -8.47 9.84 16.15
CA VAL A 90 -9.17 10.18 14.90
C VAL A 90 -10.66 9.87 14.99
N GLU A 91 -11.07 8.75 15.57
CA GLU A 91 -12.48 8.43 15.80
C GLU A 91 -13.18 9.50 16.65
N ARG A 92 -12.49 10.01 17.69
CA ARG A 92 -13.02 11.08 18.56
C ARG A 92 -12.94 12.45 17.91
N THR A 93 -11.98 12.69 17.04
CA THR A 93 -11.74 13.98 16.39
C THR A 93 -11.32 13.76 14.93
N PRO A 94 -12.28 13.52 14.01
CA PRO A 94 -11.97 13.11 12.65
C PRO A 94 -11.23 14.17 11.83
N SER A 95 -11.29 15.44 12.24
CA SER A 95 -10.53 16.53 11.61
C SER A 95 -9.02 16.39 11.78
N LEU A 96 -8.54 15.51 12.68
CA LEU A 96 -7.11 15.18 12.83
C LEU A 96 -6.51 14.63 11.53
N ILE A 97 -7.32 14.05 10.63
CA ILE A 97 -6.82 13.59 9.31
C ILE A 97 -6.21 14.71 8.46
N ARG A 98 -6.59 15.95 8.75
CA ARG A 98 -6.11 17.14 8.06
C ARG A 98 -4.83 17.70 8.68
N SER A 99 -4.38 17.11 9.78
CA SER A 99 -3.11 17.44 10.42
C SER A 99 -2.03 16.46 9.98
N ASN A 100 -0.81 16.94 9.77
CA ASN A 100 0.33 16.10 9.39
C ASN A 100 0.87 15.28 10.58
N THR A 101 0.03 14.94 11.57
CA THR A 101 0.45 14.34 12.85
C THR A 101 -0.04 12.92 13.05
N ILE A 102 -0.70 12.33 12.06
CA ILE A 102 -1.15 10.93 12.12
C ILE A 102 -0.01 10.02 11.66
N GLU A 103 0.27 8.99 12.45
CA GLU A 103 1.25 7.95 12.10
C GLU A 103 0.85 7.23 10.80
N SER A 104 1.84 6.91 9.97
CA SER A 104 1.63 6.37 8.62
C SER A 104 0.82 5.07 8.57
N GLU A 105 0.96 4.23 9.60
CA GLU A 105 0.24 2.98 9.77
C GLU A 105 -1.23 3.22 10.11
N ALA A 106 -1.50 4.18 10.99
CA ALA A 106 -2.88 4.60 11.28
C ALA A 106 -3.51 5.23 10.03
N PHE A 107 -2.71 5.96 9.24
CA PHE A 107 -3.14 6.54 7.99
C PHE A 107 -3.50 5.48 6.92
N SER A 108 -2.65 4.46 6.71
CA SER A 108 -2.97 3.30 5.85
C SER A 108 -4.26 2.62 6.27
N MET A 109 -4.41 2.37 7.58
CA MET A 109 -5.61 1.72 8.11
C MET A 109 -6.85 2.56 7.81
N LEU A 110 -6.79 3.88 7.98
CA LEU A 110 -7.89 4.77 7.62
C LEU A 110 -8.23 4.70 6.13
N GLN A 111 -7.22 4.72 5.24
CA GLN A 111 -7.42 4.63 3.80
C GLN A 111 -8.11 3.33 3.38
N GLN A 112 -7.68 2.20 3.94
CA GLN A 112 -8.24 0.89 3.62
C GLN A 112 -9.70 0.72 4.05
N HIS A 113 -10.09 1.39 5.13
CA HIS A 113 -11.44 1.31 5.68
C HIS A 113 -12.32 2.51 5.32
N TYR A 114 -11.80 3.46 4.54
CA TYR A 114 -12.56 4.61 4.07
C TYR A 114 -13.57 4.22 3.00
N GLN A 115 -14.78 4.75 3.10
CA GLN A 115 -15.85 4.46 2.15
C GLN A 115 -16.56 5.75 1.75
N ARG A 116 -16.70 5.96 0.45
CA ARG A 116 -17.53 7.02 -0.14
C ARG A 116 -18.91 6.47 -0.50
N GLY A 117 -19.93 6.88 0.26
CA GLY A 117 -21.30 6.44 0.00
C GLY A 117 -21.49 4.94 0.23
N TYR A 118 -21.83 4.20 -0.82
CA TYR A 118 -22.18 2.76 -0.75
C TYR A 118 -21.15 1.83 -1.43
N GLU A 119 -20.00 2.35 -1.81
CA GLU A 119 -18.95 1.56 -2.45
C GLU A 119 -18.29 0.57 -1.49
N VAL A 120 -17.39 -0.27 -1.99
CA VAL A 120 -16.57 -1.11 -1.12
C VAL A 120 -15.56 -0.23 -0.36
N PRO A 121 -15.39 -0.35 0.97
CA PRO A 121 -14.36 0.40 1.69
C PRO A 121 -12.97 0.19 1.07
N GLY A 122 -12.14 1.24 1.05
CA GLY A 122 -10.82 1.29 0.46
C GLY A 122 -10.80 1.53 -1.06
N THR A 123 -11.94 1.69 -1.71
CA THR A 123 -12.01 1.91 -3.17
C THR A 123 -11.34 3.21 -3.61
N TYR A 124 -11.50 4.29 -2.84
CA TYR A 124 -10.85 5.58 -3.12
C TYR A 124 -9.81 5.94 -2.06
N ALA A 125 -8.88 5.01 -1.79
CA ALA A 125 -7.74 5.27 -0.90
C ALA A 125 -6.89 6.46 -1.35
N THR A 126 -6.89 6.76 -2.66
CA THR A 126 -6.19 7.89 -3.28
C THR A 126 -6.70 9.26 -2.84
N ASP A 127 -7.94 9.38 -2.33
CA ASP A 127 -8.49 10.65 -1.83
C ASP A 127 -7.66 11.22 -0.66
N PHE A 128 -6.88 10.36 0.00
CA PHE A 128 -5.98 10.71 1.09
C PHE A 128 -4.59 11.13 0.63
N GLU A 129 -4.21 10.82 -0.62
CA GLU A 129 -2.88 11.16 -1.17
C GLU A 129 -2.79 12.64 -1.58
N HIS A 130 -3.95 13.27 -1.78
CA HIS A 130 -4.11 14.63 -2.25
C HIS A 130 -4.66 15.54 -1.14
N PRO A 131 -3.87 16.49 -0.60
CA PRO A 131 -4.28 17.38 0.48
C PRO A 131 -5.57 18.17 0.18
N GLU A 132 -5.84 18.46 -1.09
CA GLU A 132 -7.04 19.09 -1.60
C GLU A 132 -8.29 18.20 -1.45
N PHE A 133 -8.16 16.88 -1.64
CA PHE A 133 -9.26 15.92 -1.49
C PHE A 133 -9.47 15.52 -0.04
N VAL A 134 -8.41 15.40 0.77
CA VAL A 134 -8.51 15.16 2.23
C VAL A 134 -9.41 16.19 2.93
N ARG A 135 -9.41 17.44 2.43
CA ARG A 135 -10.25 18.52 2.98
C ARG A 135 -11.73 18.36 2.65
N THR A 136 -12.06 17.70 1.55
CA THR A 136 -13.44 17.49 1.07
C THR A 136 -14.04 16.17 1.57
N ILE A 137 -13.22 15.23 2.05
CA ILE A 137 -13.71 14.00 2.67
C ILE A 137 -14.62 14.31 3.87
N SER A 138 -15.75 13.60 3.92
CA SER A 138 -16.68 13.68 5.05
C SER A 138 -16.02 13.21 6.34
N LEU A 139 -16.09 14.04 7.39
CA LEU A 139 -15.59 13.71 8.72
C LEU A 139 -16.31 12.50 9.32
N SER A 140 -17.59 12.27 9.00
CA SER A 140 -18.32 11.08 9.45
C SER A 140 -17.80 9.80 8.80
N ALA A 141 -17.36 9.87 7.53
CA ALA A 141 -16.77 8.73 6.84
C ALA A 141 -15.37 8.41 7.40
N ILE A 142 -14.58 9.42 7.75
CA ILE A 142 -13.30 9.24 8.46
C ILE A 142 -13.51 8.59 9.82
N GLN A 143 -14.51 9.06 10.58
CA GLN A 143 -14.85 8.48 11.87
C GLN A 143 -15.23 7.00 11.75
N GLN A 144 -16.07 6.67 10.76
CA GLN A 144 -16.47 5.29 10.50
C GLN A 144 -15.28 4.42 10.08
N ALA A 145 -14.39 4.94 9.22
CA ALA A 145 -13.17 4.26 8.81
C ALA A 145 -12.25 3.96 10.01
N ALA A 146 -12.06 4.94 10.91
CA ALA A 146 -11.28 4.77 12.12
C ALA A 146 -11.84 3.65 13.01
N ARG A 147 -13.16 3.62 13.16
CA ARG A 147 -13.86 2.61 13.96
C ARG A 147 -13.69 1.19 13.39
N LEU A 148 -13.82 1.05 12.07
CA LEU A 148 -13.62 -0.23 11.37
C LEU A 148 -12.15 -0.68 11.44
N ALA A 149 -11.22 0.25 11.32
CA ALA A 149 -9.79 -0.01 11.47
C ALA A 149 -9.43 -0.54 12.87
N ILE A 150 -9.98 0.09 13.92
CA ILE A 150 -9.79 -0.37 15.31
C ILE A 150 -10.33 -1.79 15.47
N GLY A 151 -11.56 -2.06 15.02
CA GLY A 151 -12.17 -3.39 15.12
C GLY A 151 -11.37 -4.47 14.39
N THR A 152 -10.78 -4.13 13.24
CA THR A 152 -9.91 -5.04 12.47
C THR A 152 -8.63 -5.35 13.25
N LEU A 153 -7.94 -4.33 13.76
CA LEU A 153 -6.70 -4.51 14.54
C LEU A 153 -6.94 -5.29 15.84
N GLU A 154 -8.05 -5.04 16.53
CA GLU A 154 -8.42 -5.76 17.75
C GLU A 154 -8.78 -7.23 17.45
N GLY A 155 -9.47 -7.49 16.35
CA GLY A 155 -9.79 -8.85 15.89
C GLY A 155 -8.55 -9.65 15.47
N GLU A 156 -7.62 -9.01 14.76
CA GLU A 156 -6.35 -9.63 14.36
C GLU A 156 -5.42 -9.91 15.54
N ALA A 157 -5.41 -9.00 16.54
CA ALA A 157 -4.69 -9.22 17.78
C ALA A 157 -5.20 -10.44 18.56
N GLN A 158 -6.51 -10.73 18.49
CA GLN A 158 -7.11 -11.94 19.09
C GLN A 158 -6.78 -13.22 18.31
N ASN A 159 -6.61 -13.13 16.99
CA ASN A 159 -6.30 -14.27 16.12
C ASN A 159 -4.80 -14.63 16.05
N GLY A 160 -3.94 -13.89 16.77
CA GLY A 160 -2.53 -14.24 16.97
C GLY A 160 -1.62 -14.03 15.75
N ARG A 161 -2.13 -13.46 14.65
CA ARG A 161 -1.34 -13.07 13.49
C ARG A 161 -1.73 -11.66 13.08
N PRO A 162 -0.94 -10.63 13.42
CA PRO A 162 -1.18 -9.31 12.83
C PRO A 162 -1.04 -9.48 11.31
N SER A 163 -2.12 -9.17 10.57
CA SER A 163 -1.97 -8.83 9.16
C SER A 163 -1.06 -7.62 9.16
N ASP A 164 -0.04 -7.61 8.30
CA ASP A 164 0.77 -6.41 8.17
C ASP A 164 -0.02 -5.47 7.26
N PRO A 165 -0.70 -4.43 7.80
CA PRO A 165 -1.67 -3.67 7.04
C PRO A 165 -1.02 -2.92 5.88
N LEU A 166 0.29 -2.66 5.97
CA LEU A 166 1.06 -2.12 4.86
C LEU A 166 1.06 -3.06 3.64
N LEU A 167 1.13 -4.38 3.85
CA LEU A 167 1.13 -5.34 2.74
C LEU A 167 -0.20 -5.30 1.98
N ALA A 168 -1.31 -5.17 2.70
CA ALA A 168 -2.63 -5.04 2.12
C ALA A 168 -2.80 -3.71 1.37
N ASP A 169 -2.27 -2.61 1.92
CA ASP A 169 -2.38 -1.26 1.34
C ASP A 169 -1.57 -1.16 0.05
N VAL A 170 -0.29 -1.53 0.12
CA VAL A 170 0.60 -1.60 -1.04
C VAL A 170 0.03 -2.56 -2.09
N GLY A 171 -0.48 -3.71 -1.67
CA GLY A 171 -1.12 -4.67 -2.57
C GLY A 171 -2.35 -4.11 -3.26
N GLY A 172 -3.21 -3.39 -2.54
CA GLY A 172 -4.40 -2.75 -3.09
C GLY A 172 -4.09 -1.67 -4.11
N ARG A 173 -3.16 -0.75 -3.80
CA ARG A 173 -2.78 0.34 -4.72
C ARG A 173 -2.08 -0.18 -5.98
N LEU A 174 -1.21 -1.17 -5.84
CA LEU A 174 -0.60 -1.82 -7.00
C LEU A 174 -1.61 -2.59 -7.83
N ALA A 175 -2.61 -3.21 -7.19
CA ALA A 175 -3.71 -3.89 -7.89
C ALA A 175 -4.55 -2.92 -8.72
N GLU A 176 -4.85 -1.73 -8.20
CA GLU A 176 -5.58 -0.69 -8.92
C GLU A 176 -4.83 -0.25 -10.19
N LEU A 177 -3.53 0.02 -10.09
CA LEU A 177 -2.70 0.36 -11.24
C LEU A 177 -2.63 -0.77 -12.27
N PHE A 178 -2.51 -2.02 -11.81
CA PHE A 178 -2.45 -3.18 -12.69
C PHE A 178 -3.78 -3.42 -13.43
N LEU A 179 -4.91 -3.28 -12.74
CA LEU A 179 -6.24 -3.47 -13.31
C LEU A 179 -6.62 -2.38 -14.32
N TYR A 180 -5.91 -1.25 -14.33
CA TYR A 180 -6.10 -0.23 -15.36
C TYR A 180 -5.85 -0.78 -16.77
N TYR A 181 -4.83 -1.64 -16.89
CA TYR A 181 -4.39 -2.20 -18.17
C TYR A 181 -4.79 -3.66 -18.38
N ASN A 182 -5.32 -4.32 -17.35
CA ASN A 182 -5.61 -5.75 -17.37
C ASN A 182 -7.05 -6.01 -16.91
N PRO A 183 -7.76 -6.98 -17.53
CA PRO A 183 -9.19 -7.19 -17.27
C PRO A 183 -9.48 -7.74 -15.86
N ASN A 184 -8.53 -8.45 -15.25
CA ASN A 184 -8.69 -9.00 -13.91
C ASN A 184 -7.34 -9.32 -13.23
N ILE A 185 -7.41 -9.59 -11.94
CA ILE A 185 -6.35 -10.24 -11.16
C ILE A 185 -6.88 -11.60 -10.75
N ALA A 186 -6.34 -12.66 -11.34
CA ALA A 186 -6.65 -14.03 -10.98
C ALA A 186 -5.55 -14.61 -10.10
N ARG A 187 -5.94 -15.40 -9.10
CA ARG A 187 -4.98 -16.18 -8.31
C ARG A 187 -4.47 -17.33 -9.17
N THR A 188 -3.22 -17.25 -9.58
CA THR A 188 -2.52 -18.35 -10.24
C THR A 188 -1.44 -18.93 -9.33
N SER A 189 -1.20 -20.22 -9.48
CA SER A 189 -0.18 -20.92 -8.72
C SER A 189 0.41 -22.00 -9.60
N ARG A 190 1.72 -22.19 -9.49
CA ARG A 190 2.43 -23.28 -10.17
C ARG A 190 3.11 -24.18 -9.16
N MET A 191 3.34 -25.41 -9.58
CA MET A 191 4.21 -26.31 -8.84
C MET A 191 5.66 -25.93 -9.09
N SER A 192 6.43 -25.77 -8.02
CA SER A 192 7.87 -25.52 -8.06
C SER A 192 8.57 -26.54 -7.16
N SER A 193 9.83 -26.87 -7.47
CA SER A 193 10.66 -27.69 -6.57
C SER A 193 11.50 -26.78 -5.69
N ARG A 194 11.38 -26.92 -4.38
CA ARG A 194 12.25 -26.24 -3.41
C ARG A 194 12.85 -27.30 -2.49
N SER A 195 14.18 -27.38 -2.49
CA SER A 195 14.92 -28.38 -1.70
C SER A 195 14.52 -29.83 -1.98
N GLY A 196 14.10 -30.15 -3.20
CA GLY A 196 13.68 -31.50 -3.61
C GLY A 196 12.20 -31.82 -3.34
N GLU A 197 11.46 -30.93 -2.67
CA GLU A 197 10.03 -31.08 -2.43
C GLU A 197 9.21 -30.22 -3.39
N LEU A 198 8.11 -30.79 -3.88
CA LEU A 198 7.14 -30.07 -4.70
C LEU A 198 6.30 -29.15 -3.81
N VAL A 199 6.47 -27.85 -4.00
CA VAL A 199 5.72 -26.80 -3.31
C VAL A 199 4.93 -25.97 -4.32
N GLN A 200 3.68 -25.69 -3.98
CA GLN A 200 2.84 -24.78 -4.74
C GLN A 200 3.27 -23.34 -4.43
N VAL A 201 3.69 -22.60 -5.45
CA VAL A 201 4.10 -21.20 -5.34
C VAL A 201 3.08 -20.33 -6.08
N GLU A 202 2.79 -19.16 -5.51
CA GLU A 202 2.00 -18.14 -6.19
C GLU A 202 2.73 -17.72 -7.48
N ASP A 203 1.94 -17.49 -8.52
CA ASP A 203 2.41 -17.14 -9.85
C ASP A 203 1.41 -16.18 -10.50
N GLY A 204 1.77 -15.56 -11.61
CA GLY A 204 0.85 -14.81 -12.46
C GLY A 204 1.31 -13.40 -12.83
N PRO A 205 0.61 -12.77 -13.79
CA PRO A 205 0.94 -11.43 -14.27
C PRO A 205 1.02 -10.38 -13.17
N PHE A 206 0.05 -10.39 -12.25
CA PHE A 206 0.02 -9.44 -11.14
C PHE A 206 1.19 -9.65 -10.16
N LEU A 207 1.55 -10.90 -9.83
CA LEU A 207 2.72 -11.17 -8.99
C LEU A 207 4.01 -10.72 -9.68
N ASN A 208 4.14 -10.94 -11.00
CA ASN A 208 5.28 -10.48 -11.78
C ASN A 208 5.40 -8.95 -11.74
N PHE A 209 4.29 -8.23 -11.92
CA PHE A 209 4.24 -6.78 -11.77
C PHE A 209 4.69 -6.34 -10.38
N VAL A 210 4.13 -6.92 -9.31
CA VAL A 210 4.52 -6.60 -7.93
C VAL A 210 5.99 -6.91 -7.66
N CYS A 211 6.55 -7.99 -8.21
CA CYS A 211 7.98 -8.31 -8.08
C CYS A 211 8.88 -7.25 -8.72
N VAL A 212 8.52 -6.78 -9.91
CA VAL A 212 9.26 -5.73 -10.62
C VAL A 212 9.19 -4.43 -9.83
N VAL A 213 7.99 -4.00 -9.42
CA VAL A 213 7.77 -2.74 -8.73
C VAL A 213 8.42 -2.70 -7.34
N LEU A 214 8.35 -3.77 -6.56
CA LEU A 214 8.94 -3.80 -5.21
C LEU A 214 10.46 -4.03 -5.23
N GLY A 215 11.05 -4.38 -6.37
CA GLY A 215 12.48 -4.64 -6.50
C GLY A 215 13.39 -3.50 -6.00
N PRO A 216 13.22 -2.26 -6.49
CA PRO A 216 13.96 -1.09 -6.02
C PRO A 216 13.80 -0.85 -4.51
N LEU A 217 12.57 -0.86 -4.01
CA LEU A 217 12.28 -0.66 -2.60
C LEU A 217 12.97 -1.71 -1.72
N ASN A 218 12.88 -2.99 -2.09
CA ASN A 218 13.49 -4.05 -1.29
C ASN A 218 15.02 -4.01 -1.31
N ARG A 219 15.65 -3.61 -2.42
CA ARG A 219 17.10 -3.36 -2.45
C ARG A 219 17.47 -2.22 -1.51
N TYR A 220 16.71 -1.12 -1.59
CA TYR A 220 16.90 0.04 -0.74
C TYR A 220 16.78 -0.29 0.76
N LEU A 221 15.68 -0.92 1.17
CA LEU A 221 15.45 -1.36 2.56
C LEU A 221 16.56 -2.31 3.04
N SER A 222 17.04 -3.22 2.18
CA SER A 222 18.13 -4.15 2.51
C SER A 222 19.48 -3.44 2.69
N SER A 223 19.72 -2.37 1.94
CA SER A 223 20.94 -1.56 2.00
C SER A 223 20.91 -0.49 3.10
N HIS A 224 19.72 -0.14 3.60
CA HIS A 224 19.56 0.91 4.60
C HIS A 224 20.24 0.53 5.93
N PRO A 225 20.87 1.46 6.66
CA PRO A 225 21.61 1.16 7.90
C PRO A 225 20.78 0.46 8.97
N ALA A 226 19.49 0.80 9.08
CA ALA A 226 18.56 0.19 10.02
C ALA A 226 18.09 -1.23 9.59
N LYS A 227 18.34 -1.62 8.33
CA LYS A 227 17.91 -2.89 7.73
C LYS A 227 16.44 -3.27 8.01
N PRO A 228 15.49 -2.35 7.75
CA PRO A 228 14.07 -2.64 7.93
C PRO A 228 13.67 -3.85 7.08
N ARG A 229 12.66 -4.59 7.55
CA ARG A 229 12.21 -5.80 6.88
C ARG A 229 11.68 -5.50 5.47
N PRO A 230 12.14 -6.21 4.42
CA PRO A 230 11.65 -6.02 3.06
C PRO A 230 10.20 -6.51 2.90
N LEU A 231 9.47 -5.94 1.92
CA LEU A 231 8.14 -6.40 1.54
C LEU A 231 8.26 -7.60 0.60
N ILE A 232 7.77 -8.76 1.03
CA ILE A 232 7.81 -9.97 0.20
C ILE A 232 6.65 -9.91 -0.82
N PRO A 233 6.92 -9.90 -2.15
CA PRO A 233 5.87 -9.75 -3.17
C PRO A 233 4.70 -10.72 -3.04
N ALA A 234 4.97 -12.00 -2.77
CA ALA A 234 3.92 -12.99 -2.55
C ALA A 234 3.05 -12.68 -1.33
N GLN A 235 3.63 -12.11 -0.27
CA GLN A 235 2.84 -11.71 0.90
C GLN A 235 1.96 -10.49 0.62
N VAL A 236 2.45 -9.54 -0.19
CA VAL A 236 1.68 -8.39 -0.66
C VAL A 236 0.48 -8.84 -1.51
N VAL A 237 0.72 -9.73 -2.48
CA VAL A 237 -0.35 -10.28 -3.34
C VAL A 237 -1.36 -11.07 -2.52
N ARG A 238 -0.89 -11.93 -1.61
CA ARG A 238 -1.78 -12.71 -0.73
C ARG A 238 -2.63 -11.82 0.17
N ALA A 239 -2.03 -10.83 0.84
CA ALA A 239 -2.75 -9.91 1.71
C ALA A 239 -3.85 -9.17 0.94
N TYR A 240 -3.56 -8.69 -0.28
CA TYR A 240 -4.58 -8.10 -1.14
C TYR A 240 -5.72 -9.08 -1.47
N LEU A 241 -5.41 -10.31 -1.88
CA LEU A 241 -6.42 -11.29 -2.27
C LEU A 241 -7.29 -11.76 -1.09
N GLU A 242 -6.70 -11.94 0.10
CA GLU A 242 -7.42 -12.26 1.33
C GLU A 242 -8.39 -11.14 1.70
N HIS A 243 -7.92 -9.88 1.69
CA HIS A 243 -8.78 -8.72 1.92
C HIS A 243 -9.88 -8.53 0.87
N ARG A 244 -9.68 -8.99 -0.38
CA ARG A 244 -10.71 -8.95 -1.42
C ARG A 244 -11.77 -10.04 -1.22
N HIS A 245 -11.36 -11.23 -0.77
CA HIS A 245 -12.28 -12.34 -0.51
C HIS A 245 -13.21 -12.07 0.68
N ASP A 246 -12.70 -11.47 1.75
CA ASP A 246 -13.51 -11.10 2.92
C ASP A 246 -14.57 -10.04 2.59
N ARG A 247 -14.38 -9.27 1.50
CA ARG A 247 -15.34 -8.26 1.00
C ARG A 247 -16.36 -8.82 0.00
N GLY A 248 -16.19 -10.06 -0.47
CA GLY A 248 -17.08 -10.72 -1.46
C GLY A 248 -18.11 -11.68 -0.86
N ALA A 249 -18.11 -11.86 0.46
CA ALA A 249 -19.08 -12.66 1.19
C ALA A 249 -20.02 -11.75 2.00
N SER A 250 -20.92 -11.04 1.32
CA SER A 250 -22.06 -10.35 1.92
C SER A 250 -23.20 -10.30 0.92
#